data_AF-A0A9D7YAG8-F1
#
_entry.id   AF-A0A9D7YAG8-F1
#
_cell.length_a   1.000
_cell.length_b   1.000
_cell.length_c   1.000
_cell.angle_alpha   90.00
_cell.angle_beta   90.00
_cell.angle_gamma   90.00
#
_symmetry.space_group_name_H-M   'P 1'
#
loop_
_entity.id
_entity.type
_entity.pdbx_description
1 polymer ?
#
loop_
_entity_poly.entity_id
_entity_poly.type
_entity_poly.pdbx_seq_one_letter_code
_entity_poly.pdbx_strand_id
1 'polypeptide(L)'
;MKANRSNSIITLCVSLALFSCENGVFGPKGDINDTSKPQGNLSVAITDAPIDQAEVTGAFVTITSVKVDGKALSGFKGPQTVNLLALQNGNSLNLGTQSVAADQYSKLTLEINSETDANGVAPGSYITLANGTKEKLELSGNGKTEIELKPKNFEVTENGNTEIIVDFDLRKSIKSKK
;
A
#
# COMPACT_ATOMS: atom_id res chain seq x y z
N MET A 1 -27.83 -63.46 -45.84
CA MET A 1 -27.58 -62.63 -47.04
C MET A 1 -27.44 -61.17 -46.59
N LYS A 2 -26.38 -60.49 -47.07
CA LYS A 2 -25.98 -59.07 -46.94
C LYS A 2 -27.14 -58.06 -46.71
N ALA A 3 -27.05 -57.19 -45.67
CA ALA A 3 -26.56 -55.78 -45.68
C ALA A 3 -27.66 -54.76 -46.09
N ASN A 4 -27.79 -53.50 -45.65
CA ASN A 4 -27.10 -52.61 -44.71
C ASN A 4 -27.79 -51.21 -44.79
N ARG A 5 -27.84 -50.48 -43.65
CA ARG A 5 -27.96 -49.01 -43.45
C ARG A 5 -29.20 -48.21 -43.91
N SER A 6 -29.78 -47.48 -42.95
CA SER A 6 -29.89 -46.03 -43.07
C SER A 6 -29.76 -45.35 -41.69
N ASN A 7 -28.86 -44.36 -41.63
CA ASN A 7 -28.59 -43.48 -40.49
C ASN A 7 -29.71 -42.45 -40.31
N SER A 8 -29.98 -42.03 -39.07
CA SER A 8 -30.44 -40.66 -38.79
C SER A 8 -29.87 -40.19 -37.46
N ILE A 9 -28.74 -39.51 -37.55
CA ILE A 9 -28.24 -38.53 -36.56
C ILE A 9 -28.87 -37.19 -36.97
N ILE A 10 -29.26 -36.33 -36.03
CA ILE A 10 -29.18 -34.85 -36.07
C ILE A 10 -29.95 -34.35 -34.83
N THR A 11 -29.33 -34.01 -33.70
CA THR A 11 -28.54 -32.79 -33.35
C THR A 11 -29.33 -32.00 -32.30
N LEU A 12 -28.97 -32.19 -31.03
CA LEU A 12 -29.38 -31.35 -29.91
C LEU A 12 -28.48 -30.11 -29.89
N CYS A 13 -28.90 -29.02 -30.53
CA CYS A 13 -28.26 -27.71 -30.37
C CYS A 13 -28.78 -27.03 -29.10
N VAL A 14 -28.19 -27.36 -27.95
CA VAL A 14 -28.19 -26.46 -26.79
C VAL A 14 -26.94 -25.61 -26.90
N SER A 15 -27.06 -24.53 -27.67
CA SER A 15 -26.05 -23.47 -27.71
C SER A 15 -26.48 -22.35 -26.77
N LEU A 16 -26.22 -22.53 -25.47
CA LEU A 16 -26.04 -21.41 -24.55
C LEU A 16 -24.63 -20.86 -24.78
N ALA A 17 -24.49 -20.02 -25.80
CA ALA A 17 -23.32 -19.18 -25.97
C ALA A 17 -23.49 -17.96 -25.05
N LEU A 18 -23.15 -18.11 -23.77
CA LEU A 18 -22.87 -16.96 -22.91
C LEU A 18 -21.48 -16.41 -23.26
N PHE A 19 -21.37 -15.77 -24.42
CA PHE A 19 -20.30 -14.80 -24.67
C PHE A 19 -20.74 -13.47 -24.06
N SER A 20 -20.64 -13.36 -22.73
CA SER A 20 -20.55 -12.05 -22.09
C SER A 20 -19.10 -11.58 -22.22
N CYS A 21 -18.73 -11.07 -23.40
CA CYS A 21 -17.64 -10.11 -23.48
C CYS A 21 -18.21 -8.76 -23.06
N GLU A 22 -18.54 -8.65 -21.77
CA GLU A 22 -18.71 -7.35 -21.16
C GLU A 22 -17.30 -6.81 -20.98
N ASN A 23 -16.95 -5.80 -21.77
CA ASN A 23 -15.85 -4.89 -21.45
C ASN A 23 -16.25 -4.15 -20.18
N GLY A 24 -16.19 -4.87 -19.06
CA GLY A 24 -16.33 -4.31 -17.75
C GLY A 24 -15.14 -3.40 -17.52
N VAL A 25 -15.42 -2.12 -17.33
CA VAL A 25 -14.56 -1.07 -16.76
C VAL A 25 -14.27 -1.38 -15.27
N PHE A 26 -14.11 -2.67 -14.94
CA PHE A 26 -13.88 -3.27 -13.64
C PHE A 26 -13.13 -4.61 -13.82
N GLY A 27 -12.09 -4.63 -14.67
CA GLY A 27 -11.05 -5.64 -14.51
C GLY A 27 -10.41 -5.48 -13.12
N PRO A 28 -9.84 -6.54 -12.51
CA PRO A 28 -9.01 -6.36 -11.34
C PRO A 28 -7.94 -5.32 -11.68
N LYS A 29 -7.84 -4.27 -10.87
CA LYS A 29 -6.73 -3.31 -10.96
C LYS A 29 -5.43 -4.11 -11.10
N GLY A 30 -4.55 -3.70 -12.02
CA GLY A 30 -3.34 -4.44 -12.36
C GLY A 30 -2.57 -4.85 -11.10
N ASP A 31 -2.19 -6.12 -11.02
CA ASP A 31 -1.33 -6.57 -9.93
C ASP A 31 0.05 -5.93 -10.10
N ILE A 32 0.51 -5.21 -9.09
CA ILE A 32 1.82 -4.53 -9.14
C ILE A 32 2.97 -5.51 -9.34
N ASN A 33 2.77 -6.79 -8.99
CA ASN A 33 3.77 -7.84 -9.10
C ASN A 33 3.63 -8.70 -10.37
N ASP A 34 2.81 -8.27 -11.34
CA ASP A 34 2.62 -8.99 -12.61
C ASP A 34 3.87 -8.90 -13.50
N THR A 35 4.69 -9.96 -13.47
CA THR A 35 5.91 -10.07 -14.29
C THR A 35 5.67 -10.28 -15.79
N SER A 36 4.43 -10.52 -16.22
CA SER A 36 4.10 -10.71 -17.65
C SER A 36 3.90 -9.39 -18.39
N LYS A 37 3.74 -8.29 -17.65
CA LYS A 37 3.63 -6.93 -18.19
C LYS A 37 5.01 -6.26 -18.32
N PRO A 38 5.14 -5.22 -19.17
CA PRO A 38 6.30 -4.33 -19.13
C PRO A 38 6.51 -3.80 -17.71
N GLN A 39 7.77 -3.62 -17.31
CA GLN A 39 8.11 -3.25 -15.93
C GLN A 39 8.67 -1.83 -15.86
N GLY A 40 8.41 -1.15 -14.75
CA GLY A 40 9.07 0.08 -14.34
C GLY A 40 9.55 -0.01 -12.88
N ASN A 41 10.32 0.97 -12.42
CA ASN A 41 10.78 1.03 -11.04
C ASN A 41 9.90 1.94 -10.22
N LEU A 42 9.38 1.43 -9.10
CA LEU A 42 8.66 2.21 -8.10
C LEU A 42 9.48 2.28 -6.81
N SER A 43 9.75 3.50 -6.35
CA SER A 43 10.33 3.77 -5.04
C SER A 43 9.31 4.47 -4.16
N VAL A 44 9.14 3.98 -2.93
CA VAL A 44 8.28 4.62 -1.93
C VAL A 44 9.14 5.07 -0.78
N ALA A 45 9.07 6.35 -0.45
CA ALA A 45 9.75 6.95 0.69
C ALA A 45 8.75 7.63 1.62
N ILE A 46 9.16 7.87 2.86
CA ILE A 46 8.40 8.64 3.86
C ILE A 46 9.21 9.85 4.31
N THR A 47 8.53 10.95 4.59
CA THR A 47 9.05 12.18 5.19
C THR A 47 8.05 12.67 6.25
N ASP A 48 8.44 13.67 7.03
CA ASP A 48 7.60 14.26 8.09
C ASP A 48 7.33 15.73 7.80
N ALA A 49 6.09 16.15 8.04
CA ALA A 49 5.74 17.56 8.07
C ALA A 49 6.25 18.19 9.38
N PRO A 50 6.77 19.43 9.38
CA PRO A 50 7.22 20.09 10.60
C PRO A 50 6.19 20.02 11.75
N ILE A 51 6.62 19.52 12.91
CA ILE A 51 5.87 19.63 14.17
C ILE A 51 6.25 20.93 14.85
N ASP A 52 5.25 21.80 15.05
CA ASP A 52 5.37 23.00 15.90
C ASP A 52 4.78 22.73 17.29
N GLN A 53 5.18 21.64 17.94
CA GLN A 53 4.86 21.38 19.35
C GLN A 53 6.14 21.31 20.16
N ALA A 54 6.44 22.39 20.89
CA ALA A 54 7.65 22.55 21.70
C ALA A 54 7.85 21.46 22.77
N GLU A 55 6.81 20.71 23.11
CA GLU A 55 6.84 19.66 24.12
C GLU A 55 7.26 18.29 23.55
N VAL A 56 7.23 18.11 22.23
CA VAL A 56 7.56 16.84 21.56
C VAL A 56 9.04 16.81 21.20
N THR A 57 9.75 15.83 21.75
CA THR A 57 11.20 15.61 21.52
C THR A 57 11.49 14.42 20.61
N GLY A 58 10.48 13.58 20.33
CA GLY A 58 10.59 12.42 19.45
C GLY A 58 9.22 11.98 18.97
N ALA A 59 9.14 11.44 17.76
CA ALA A 59 7.92 10.85 17.22
C ALA A 59 8.27 9.61 16.41
N PHE A 60 7.73 8.48 16.84
CA PHE A 60 8.07 7.17 16.33
C PHE A 60 6.83 6.53 15.74
N VAL A 61 6.96 6.03 14.51
CA VAL A 61 5.89 5.32 13.79
C VAL A 61 6.41 3.98 13.31
N THR A 62 5.66 2.92 13.58
CA THR A 62 6.00 1.56 13.15
C THR A 62 5.20 1.15 11.94
N ILE A 63 5.87 1.06 10.80
CA ILE A 63 5.31 0.68 9.52
C ILE A 63 5.42 -0.84 9.38
N THR A 64 4.31 -1.51 9.12
CA THR A 64 4.26 -2.98 8.97
C THR A 64 4.11 -3.43 7.53
N SER A 65 3.56 -2.58 6.66
CA SER A 65 3.39 -2.89 5.24
C SER A 65 3.24 -1.63 4.41
N VAL A 66 3.65 -1.72 3.14
CA VAL A 66 3.38 -0.74 2.09
C VAL A 66 2.59 -1.46 1.01
N LYS A 67 1.42 -0.93 0.63
CA LYS A 67 0.57 -1.54 -0.40
C LYS A 67 0.26 -0.55 -1.51
N VAL A 68 0.25 -1.02 -2.75
CA VAL A 68 -0.24 -0.29 -3.91
C VAL A 68 -1.50 -0.98 -4.42
N ASP A 69 -2.61 -0.24 -4.48
CA ASP A 69 -3.93 -0.76 -4.84
C ASP A 69 -4.32 -2.07 -4.10
N GLY A 70 -3.90 -2.18 -2.84
CA GLY A 70 -4.16 -3.32 -1.96
C GLY A 70 -3.16 -4.47 -2.06
N LYS A 71 -2.19 -4.41 -2.98
CA LYS A 71 -1.12 -5.40 -3.13
C LYS A 71 0.14 -4.94 -2.40
N ALA A 72 0.74 -5.83 -1.61
CA ALA A 72 1.95 -5.51 -0.87
C ALA A 72 3.13 -5.27 -1.82
N LEU A 73 3.88 -4.19 -1.56
CA LEU A 73 5.16 -3.89 -2.18
C LEU A 73 6.22 -4.79 -1.54
N SER A 74 6.61 -5.86 -2.23
CA SER A 74 7.63 -6.82 -1.78
C SER A 74 9.01 -6.18 -1.54
N GLY A 75 9.25 -5.00 -2.12
CA GLY A 75 10.43 -4.17 -1.86
C GLY A 75 10.51 -3.65 -0.43
N PHE A 76 9.38 -3.54 0.29
CA PHE A 76 9.37 -3.12 1.69
C PHE A 76 9.84 -4.26 2.61
N LYS A 77 10.83 -3.96 3.47
CA LYS A 77 11.38 -4.90 4.45
C LYS A 77 11.05 -4.42 5.86
N GLY A 78 9.84 -4.71 6.32
CA GLY A 78 9.40 -4.39 7.69
C GLY A 78 9.11 -5.61 8.56
N PRO A 79 8.61 -5.38 9.79
CA PRO A 79 8.22 -4.08 10.36
C PRO A 79 9.41 -3.14 10.61
N GLN A 80 9.22 -1.83 10.44
CA GLN A 80 10.25 -0.81 10.64
C GLN A 80 9.71 0.34 11.50
N THR A 81 10.41 0.67 12.59
CA THR A 81 10.10 1.83 13.44
C THR A 81 10.95 3.01 13.01
N VAL A 82 10.29 4.11 12.68
CA VAL A 82 10.91 5.30 12.08
C VAL A 82 10.73 6.48 13.01
N ASN A 83 11.84 7.19 13.30
CA ASN A 83 11.78 8.48 13.98
C ASN A 83 11.47 9.58 12.93
N LEU A 84 10.26 10.08 12.94
CA LEU A 84 9.79 11.08 11.98
C LEU A 84 10.46 12.45 12.15
N LEU A 85 10.84 12.83 13.38
CA LEU A 85 11.60 14.07 13.59
C LEU A 85 12.98 14.06 12.91
N ALA A 86 13.54 12.87 12.67
CA ALA A 86 14.80 12.75 11.91
C ALA A 86 14.60 12.96 10.40
N LEU A 87 13.36 12.90 9.91
CA LEU A 87 13.00 13.04 8.49
C LEU A 87 12.57 14.47 8.13
N GLN A 88 12.81 15.44 9.01
CA GLN A 88 12.57 16.85 8.72
C GLN A 88 13.71 17.44 7.85
N ASN A 89 13.55 18.69 7.41
CA ASN A 89 14.54 19.43 6.61
C ASN A 89 14.89 18.79 5.26
N GLY A 90 13.89 18.20 4.59
CA GLY A 90 14.06 17.58 3.28
C GLY A 90 14.65 16.18 3.32
N ASN A 91 14.86 15.61 4.51
CA ASN A 91 15.22 14.21 4.64
C ASN A 91 14.02 13.31 4.34
N SER A 92 14.28 12.14 3.79
CA SER A 92 13.29 11.10 3.60
C SER A 92 13.91 9.74 3.88
N LEU A 93 13.08 8.78 4.23
CA LEU A 93 13.47 7.40 4.42
C LEU A 93 12.82 6.55 3.35
N ASN A 94 13.65 5.87 2.54
CA ASN A 94 13.16 4.90 1.57
C ASN A 94 12.55 3.70 2.33
N LEU A 95 11.28 3.41 2.06
CA LEU A 95 10.55 2.28 2.61
C LEU A 95 10.71 1.04 1.72
N GLY A 96 10.92 1.20 0.43
CA GLY A 96 11.24 0.12 -0.47
C GLY A 96 11.27 0.57 -1.91
N THR A 97 12.09 -0.12 -2.69
CA THR A 97 12.14 0.02 -4.15
C THR A 97 11.88 -1.34 -4.78
N GLN A 98 11.04 -1.36 -5.81
CA GLN A 98 10.68 -2.59 -6.50
C GLN A 98 10.42 -2.33 -7.98
N SER A 99 10.78 -3.30 -8.82
CA SER A 99 10.30 -3.35 -10.20
C SER A 99 8.85 -3.87 -10.22
N VAL A 100 7.94 -3.05 -10.73
CA VAL A 100 6.50 -3.30 -10.75
C VAL A 100 5.96 -3.18 -12.16
N ALA A 101 4.80 -3.77 -12.42
CA ALA A 101 4.13 -3.64 -13.71
C ALA A 101 3.91 -2.15 -14.08
N ALA A 102 4.18 -1.81 -15.34
CA ALA A 102 3.90 -0.48 -15.87
C ALA A 102 2.38 -0.34 -16.02
N ASP A 103 1.77 0.50 -15.19
CA ASP A 103 0.32 0.71 -15.13
C ASP A 103 -0.01 2.02 -14.40
N GLN A 104 -1.29 2.36 -14.38
CA GLN A 104 -1.83 3.43 -13.53
C GLN A 104 -2.33 2.86 -12.21
N TYR A 105 -1.87 3.47 -11.11
CA TYR A 105 -2.25 3.11 -9.76
C TYR A 105 -2.94 4.29 -9.08
N SER A 106 -3.88 3.98 -8.18
CA SER A 106 -4.74 5.01 -7.59
C SER A 106 -4.66 5.09 -6.07
N LYS A 107 -3.98 4.14 -5.43
CA LYS A 107 -3.91 4.04 -3.98
C LYS A 107 -2.55 3.56 -3.52
N LEU A 108 -1.97 4.28 -2.56
CA LEU A 108 -0.84 3.83 -1.75
C LEU A 108 -1.32 3.75 -0.30
N THR A 109 -1.13 2.61 0.36
CA THR A 109 -1.52 2.41 1.75
C THR A 109 -0.29 2.06 2.59
N LEU A 110 -0.06 2.82 3.66
CA LEU A 110 0.89 2.44 4.71
C LEU A 110 0.10 1.79 5.85
N GLU A 111 0.44 0.54 6.18
CA GLU A 111 -0.05 -0.07 7.41
C GLU A 111 0.87 0.29 8.57
N ILE A 112 0.28 0.80 9.65
CA ILE A 112 1.00 1.23 10.84
C ILE A 112 0.45 0.49 12.06
N ASN A 113 1.37 0.11 12.95
CA ASN A 113 1.07 -0.52 14.22
C ASN A 113 1.36 0.44 15.38
N SER A 114 0.34 0.78 16.16
CA SER A 114 0.51 1.59 17.37
C SER A 114 0.73 0.77 18.64
N GLU A 115 0.47 -0.54 18.61
CA GLU A 115 0.57 -1.43 19.76
C GLU A 115 2.00 -1.88 20.02
N THR A 116 2.71 -2.33 18.99
CA THR A 116 4.10 -2.81 19.12
C THR A 116 5.02 -2.28 18.05
N ASP A 117 6.26 -2.02 18.45
CA ASP A 117 7.31 -1.53 17.56
C ASP A 117 7.88 -2.67 16.71
N ALA A 118 8.89 -2.38 15.87
CA ALA A 118 9.53 -3.39 15.04
C ALA A 118 10.15 -4.55 15.83
N ASN A 119 10.45 -4.34 17.12
CA ASN A 119 11.00 -5.35 18.03
C ASN A 119 9.92 -6.03 18.90
N GLY A 120 8.64 -5.68 18.71
CA GLY A 120 7.54 -6.22 19.51
C GLY A 120 7.32 -5.51 20.85
N VAL A 121 7.92 -4.34 21.07
CA VAL A 121 7.81 -3.58 22.32
C VAL A 121 6.71 -2.52 22.23
N ALA A 122 5.86 -2.43 23.25
CA ALA A 122 4.79 -1.43 23.33
C ALA A 122 5.26 -0.13 24.01
N PRO A 123 4.75 1.05 23.61
CA PRO A 123 3.87 1.29 22.45
C PRO A 123 4.65 1.25 21.13
N GLY A 124 3.99 0.84 20.05
CA GLY A 124 4.58 0.72 18.71
C GLY A 124 4.73 2.01 17.95
N SER A 125 3.76 2.91 18.10
CA SER A 125 3.81 4.26 17.54
C SER A 125 3.47 5.25 18.64
N TYR A 126 4.34 6.22 18.88
CA TYR A 126 4.27 7.12 20.04
C TYR A 126 5.04 8.41 19.83
N ILE A 127 4.67 9.45 20.57
CA ILE A 127 5.49 10.64 20.77
C ILE A 127 6.23 10.55 22.10
N THR A 128 7.39 11.19 22.18
CA THR A 128 8.14 11.38 23.42
C THR A 128 8.09 12.83 23.81
N LEU A 129 7.63 13.11 25.03
CA LEU A 129 7.58 14.47 25.57
C LEU A 129 8.93 14.87 26.19
N ALA A 130 9.13 16.17 26.41
CA ALA A 130 10.35 16.71 27.03
C ALA A 130 10.67 16.12 28.42
N ASN A 131 9.66 15.62 29.14
CA ASN A 131 9.80 14.92 30.42
C ASN A 131 10.16 13.43 30.29
N GLY A 132 10.38 12.93 29.06
CA GLY A 132 10.68 11.53 28.77
C GLY A 132 9.47 10.60 28.68
N THR A 133 8.25 11.10 28.89
CA THR A 133 7.01 10.30 28.81
C THR A 133 6.74 9.90 27.37
N LYS A 134 6.39 8.63 27.16
CA LYS A 134 5.91 8.11 25.88
C LYS A 134 4.40 8.14 25.84
N GLU A 135 3.82 8.91 24.92
CA GLU A 135 2.39 8.91 24.67
C GLU A 135 2.09 8.16 23.38
N LYS A 136 1.27 7.11 23.47
CA LYS A 136 0.87 6.31 22.31
C LYS A 136 0.13 7.20 21.31
N LEU A 137 0.46 7.05 20.03
CA LEU A 137 -0.29 7.69 18.95
C LEU A 137 -1.62 6.96 18.77
N GLU A 138 -2.71 7.64 19.12
CA GLU A 138 -4.08 7.18 18.86
C GLU A 138 -4.45 7.42 17.40
N LEU A 139 -3.87 6.60 16.52
CA LEU A 139 -4.22 6.54 15.11
C LEU A 139 -5.66 6.01 15.00
N SER A 140 -6.48 6.60 14.14
CA SER A 140 -7.89 6.17 14.00
C SER A 140 -7.99 4.68 13.62
N GLY A 141 -8.35 3.83 14.59
CA GLY A 141 -8.44 2.37 14.42
C GLY A 141 -8.13 1.59 15.71
N ASN A 142 -8.39 0.27 15.69
CA ASN A 142 -8.11 -0.65 16.82
C ASN A 142 -6.62 -1.06 16.86
N GLY A 143 -5.69 -0.11 17.03
CA GLY A 143 -4.25 -0.40 17.18
C GLY A 143 -3.48 -0.67 15.86
N LYS A 144 -4.20 -0.87 14.75
CA LYS A 144 -3.67 -0.84 13.39
C LYS A 144 -4.38 0.24 12.60
N THR A 145 -3.61 1.09 11.94
CA THR A 145 -4.14 2.14 11.08
C THR A 145 -3.55 2.01 9.70
N GLU A 146 -4.44 1.96 8.71
CA GLU A 146 -4.10 2.13 7.31
C GLU A 146 -4.12 3.62 7.01
N ILE A 147 -2.96 4.22 6.73
CA ILE A 147 -2.91 5.55 6.13
C ILE A 147 -3.03 5.36 4.63
N GLU A 148 -4.25 5.55 4.14
CA GLU A 148 -4.51 5.60 2.71
C GLU A 148 -4.14 6.97 2.16
N LEU A 149 -3.14 6.97 1.27
CA LEU A 149 -2.84 8.09 0.42
C LEU A 149 -3.53 7.83 -0.91
N LYS A 150 -4.37 8.79 -1.29
CA LYS A 150 -4.97 8.86 -2.62
C LYS A 150 -4.25 9.96 -3.38
N PRO A 151 -2.98 9.78 -3.80
CA PRO A 151 -2.46 10.65 -4.84
C PRO A 151 -3.45 10.54 -6.02
N LYS A 152 -3.80 11.65 -6.66
CA LYS A 152 -4.44 11.58 -7.98
C LYS A 152 -3.60 10.59 -8.80
N ASN A 153 -4.26 9.59 -9.40
CA ASN A 153 -3.64 8.42 -10.06
C ASN A 153 -2.17 8.64 -10.45
N PHE A 154 -1.26 7.83 -9.93
CA PHE A 154 0.14 7.86 -10.30
C PHE A 154 0.42 6.79 -11.35
N GLU A 155 1.35 7.08 -12.26
CA GLU A 155 1.72 6.19 -13.35
C GLU A 155 3.12 5.64 -13.12
N VAL A 156 3.29 4.34 -13.36
CA VAL A 156 4.60 3.71 -13.53
C VAL A 156 4.78 3.44 -15.02
N THR A 157 5.75 4.11 -15.64
CA THR A 157 6.05 3.92 -17.05
C THR A 157 7.04 2.78 -17.27
N GLU A 158 6.97 2.14 -18.43
CA GLU A 158 7.93 1.10 -18.83
C GLU A 158 9.36 1.65 -18.82
N ASN A 159 10.28 0.94 -18.18
CA ASN A 159 11.68 1.34 -17.95
C ASN A 159 11.86 2.70 -17.24
N GLY A 160 10.78 3.26 -16.70
CA GLY A 160 10.78 4.52 -15.97
C GLY A 160 11.11 4.34 -14.49
N ASN A 161 11.44 5.46 -13.85
CA ASN A 161 11.60 5.54 -12.40
C ASN A 161 10.52 6.46 -11.83
N THR A 162 9.64 5.90 -11.02
CA THR A 162 8.59 6.63 -10.29
C THR A 162 8.96 6.64 -8.81
N GLU A 163 9.06 7.83 -8.22
CA GLU A 163 9.28 8.01 -6.78
C GLU A 163 8.05 8.65 -6.14
N ILE A 164 7.58 8.04 -5.05
CA ILE A 164 6.48 8.56 -4.24
C ILE A 164 7.03 8.85 -2.84
N ILE A 165 6.99 10.12 -2.45
CA ILE A 165 7.36 10.56 -1.11
C ILE A 165 6.07 10.81 -0.32
N VAL A 166 5.88 10.03 0.72
CA VAL A 166 4.76 10.12 1.65
C VAL A 166 5.08 11.17 2.71
N ASP A 167 4.31 12.26 2.73
CA ASP A 167 4.34 13.21 3.83
C ASP A 167 3.46 12.71 4.99
N PHE A 168 4.09 12.30 6.08
CA PHE A 168 3.41 11.90 7.30
C PHE A 168 3.16 13.13 8.16
N ASP A 169 1.94 13.64 8.17
CA ASP A 169 1.57 14.78 9.02
C ASP A 169 1.14 14.28 10.42
N LEU A 170 2.10 14.15 11.33
CA LEU A 170 1.86 13.72 12.71
C LEU A 170 0.76 14.50 13.42
N ARG A 171 0.54 15.77 13.07
CA ARG A 171 -0.49 16.62 13.68
C ARG A 171 -1.91 16.07 13.41
N LYS A 172 -2.11 15.41 12.27
CA LYS A 172 -3.39 14.73 11.96
C LYS A 172 -3.55 13.41 12.70
N SER A 173 -2.45 12.84 13.19
CA SER A 173 -2.40 11.57 13.90
C SER A 173 -2.54 11.71 15.42
N ILE A 174 -2.19 12.86 15.99
CA ILE A 174 -2.37 13.15 17.41
C ILE A 174 -3.83 13.54 17.65
N LYS A 175 -4.66 12.59 18.09
CA LYS A 175 -5.94 12.92 18.71
C LYS A 175 -5.69 13.28 20.17
N SER A 176 -5.71 14.58 20.48
CA SER A 176 -5.69 15.03 21.87
C SER A 176 -6.81 14.33 22.63
N LYS A 177 -6.45 13.57 23.66
CA LYS A 177 -7.41 12.96 24.58
C LYS A 177 -8.04 14.10 25.38
N LYS A 178 -9.25 14.50 25.01
CA LYS A 178 -10.04 15.43 25.81
C LYS A 178 -10.61 14.73 27.03
#